data_AF-A0A350T694-F1
#
_entry.id   AF-A0A350T694-F1
#
_cell.length_a   1.000
_cell.length_b   1.000
_cell.length_c   1.000
_cell.angle_alpha   90.00
_cell.angle_beta   90.00
_cell.angle_gamma   90.00
#
_symmetry.space_group_name_H-M   'P 1'
#
loop_
_entity.id
_entity.type
_entity.pdbx_description
1 polymer ?
#
loop_
_entity_poly.entity_id
_entity_poly.type
_entity_poly.pdbx_seq_one_letter_code
_entity_poly.pdbx_strand_id
1 'polypeptide(L)' 'MNISARGLNRAALGRQLLLCRETLDITEAVRQIVALQAQEPASPYLALWNRLAGFDPVELDTAFTSGALV' A
#
# COMPACT_ATOMS: atom_id res chain seq x y z
N MET A 1 7.62 25.76 12.12
CA MET A 1 6.38 25.18 11.57
C MET A 1 5.84 24.20 12.60
N ASN A 2 4.67 24.46 13.20
CA ASN A 2 4.08 23.59 14.22
C ASN A 2 3.00 22.73 13.57
N ILE A 3 3.10 21.40 13.71
CA ILE A 3 2.13 20.43 13.18
C ILE A 3 1.33 19.88 14.36
N SER A 4 0.00 20.01 14.33
CA SER A 4 -0.87 19.42 15.35
C SER A 4 -0.84 17.89 15.29
N ALA A 5 -1.16 17.21 16.39
CA ALA A 5 -1.25 15.73 16.41
C ALA A 5 -2.19 15.19 15.30
N ARG A 6 -3.31 15.87 15.04
CA ARG A 6 -4.21 15.54 13.93
C ARG A 6 -3.52 15.72 12.57
N GLY A 7 -2.78 16.80 12.39
CA GLY A 7 -2.00 17.06 11.17
C GLY A 7 -0.94 15.97 10.93
N LEU A 8 -0.21 15.58 11.97
CA LEU A 8 0.79 14.51 11.88
C LEU A 8 0.13 13.16 11.52
N ASN A 9 -0.99 12.84 12.16
CA ASN A 9 -1.74 11.61 11.86
C ASN A 9 -2.25 11.58 10.41
N ARG A 10 -2.84 12.67 9.91
CA ARG A 10 -3.29 12.74 8.50
C ARG A 10 -2.12 12.66 7.52
N ALA A 11 -1.01 13.32 7.83
CA ALA A 11 0.20 13.22 7.01
C ALA A 11 0.75 11.79 6.96
N ALA A 12 0.73 11.06 8.08
CA ALA A 12 1.13 9.65 8.13
C ALA A 12 0.18 8.76 7.31
N LEU A 13 -1.14 8.91 7.49
CA LEU A 13 -2.13 8.15 6.73
C LEU A 13 -2.10 8.44 5.23
N GLY A 14 -1.84 9.69 4.83
CA GLY A 14 -1.67 10.07 3.43
C GLY A 14 -0.45 9.38 2.80
N ARG A 15 0.70 9.38 3.48
CA ARG A 15 1.89 8.62 3.03
C ARG A 15 1.68 7.11 2.99
N GLN A 16 0.73 6.60 3.79
CA GLN A 16 0.37 5.19 3.84
C GLN A 16 -0.75 4.79 2.87
N LEU A 17 -1.24 5.72 2.03
CA LEU A 17 -2.34 5.52 1.09
C LEU A 17 -3.66 5.13 1.76
N LEU A 18 -3.92 5.66 2.96
CA LEU A 18 -5.09 5.29 3.79
C LEU A 18 -6.14 6.41 3.90
N LEU A 19 -5.98 7.52 3.20
CA LEU A 19 -6.99 8.59 3.17
C LEU A 19 -7.96 8.42 2.00
N CYS A 20 -7.49 7.82 0.91
CA CYS A 20 -8.24 7.49 -0.28
C CYS A 20 -7.55 6.32 -1.00
N ARG A 21 -8.30 5.61 -1.83
CA ARG A 21 -7.74 4.60 -2.74
C ARG A 21 -7.13 5.31 -3.93
N GLU A 22 -5.84 5.09 -4.17
CA GLU A 22 -5.07 5.73 -5.23
C GLU A 22 -5.03 4.88 -6.50
N THR A 23 -4.93 5.52 -7.66
CA THR A 23 -4.68 4.86 -8.94
C THR A 23 -3.18 4.72 -9.17
N LEU A 24 -2.57 3.75 -8.51
CA LEU A 24 -1.14 3.42 -8.61
C LEU A 24 -0.95 1.95 -8.98
N ASP A 25 0.18 1.64 -9.63
CA ASP A 25 0.60 0.26 -9.79
C ASP A 25 1.01 -0.36 -8.44
N ILE A 26 0.92 -1.70 -8.34
CA ILE A 26 1.20 -2.43 -7.10
C ILE A 26 2.62 -2.19 -6.59
N THR A 27 3.62 -2.14 -7.47
CA THR A 27 5.02 -2.00 -7.06
C THR A 27 5.34 -0.60 -6.53
N GLU A 28 4.74 0.44 -7.13
CA GLU A 28 4.82 1.83 -6.70
C GLU A 28 4.09 2.02 -5.38
N ALA A 29 2.93 1.40 -5.22
CA ALA A 29 2.20 1.42 -3.95
C ALA A 29 3.05 0.86 -2.80
N VAL A 30 3.66 -0.32 -2.99
CA VAL A 30 4.53 -0.94 -1.98
C VAL A 30 5.78 -0.12 -1.75
N ARG A 31 6.41 0.43 -2.80
CA ARG A 31 7.57 1.33 -2.69
C ARG A 31 7.25 2.57 -1.86
N GLN A 32 6.09 3.20 -2.08
CA GLN A 32 5.66 4.39 -1.37
C GLN A 32 5.39 4.13 0.12
N ILE A 33 4.82 2.96 0.46
CA ILE A 33 4.54 2.56 1.85
C ILE A 33 5.68 1.75 2.49
N VAL A 34 6.80 1.59 1.77
CA VAL A 34 8.04 0.89 2.12
C VAL A 34 7.92 -0.63 2.19
N ALA A 35 6.92 -1.15 2.93
CA ALA A 35 6.74 -2.58 3.10
C ALA A 35 5.31 -2.92 3.53
N LEU A 36 4.92 -4.17 3.31
CA LEU A 36 3.70 -4.77 3.83
C LEU A 36 4.04 -6.00 4.65
N GLN A 37 3.25 -6.26 5.68
CA GLN A 37 3.31 -7.51 6.42
C GLN A 37 2.69 -8.61 5.55
N ALA A 38 3.47 -9.66 5.27
CA ALA A 38 3.09 -10.80 4.43
C ALA A 38 3.16 -12.14 5.17
N GLN A 39 3.23 -12.11 6.51
CA GLN A 39 3.32 -13.31 7.35
C GLN A 39 2.07 -14.20 7.25
N GLU A 40 0.90 -13.58 7.05
CA GLU A 40 -0.32 -14.29 6.68
C GLU A 40 -0.58 -14.11 5.17
N PRO A 41 -0.82 -15.19 4.40
CA PRO A 41 -0.93 -15.11 2.94
C PRO A 41 -1.94 -14.08 2.42
N ALA A 42 -3.04 -13.86 3.13
CA ALA A 42 -4.09 -12.91 2.74
C ALA A 42 -3.74 -11.44 3.05
N SER A 43 -2.78 -11.18 3.95
CA SER A 43 -2.47 -9.82 4.42
C SER A 43 -2.09 -8.82 3.33
N PRO A 44 -1.17 -9.12 2.39
CA PRO A 44 -0.78 -8.15 1.38
C PRO A 44 -1.91 -7.84 0.40
N TYR A 45 -2.77 -8.82 0.11
CA TYR A 45 -3.99 -8.63 -0.71
C TYR A 45 -4.96 -7.67 -0.04
N LEU A 46 -5.29 -7.90 1.23
CA LEU A 46 -6.19 -7.03 1.98
C LEU A 46 -5.61 -5.62 2.14
N ALA A 47 -4.29 -5.53 2.37
CA ALA A 47 -3.61 -4.25 2.50
C ALA A 47 -3.65 -3.43 1.21
N LEU A 48 -3.39 -4.03 0.05
CA LEU A 48 -3.39 -3.34 -1.24
C LEU A 48 -4.81 -3.07 -1.76
N TRP A 49 -5.75 -3.98 -1.53
CA TRP A 49 -7.17 -3.77 -1.87
C TRP A 49 -7.75 -2.51 -1.21
N ASN A 50 -7.37 -2.23 0.04
CA ASN A 50 -7.78 -1.02 0.76
C ASN A 50 -7.08 0.27 0.30
N ARG A 51 -5.96 0.17 -0.43
CA ARG A 51 -5.12 1.31 -0.83
C ARG A 51 -5.22 1.66 -2.31
N LEU A 52 -5.52 0.69 -3.17
CA LEU A 52 -5.47 0.86 -4.62
C LEU A 52 -6.84 0.81 -5.25
N ALA A 53 -7.16 1.82 -6.05
CA ALA A 53 -8.31 1.80 -6.95
C ALA A 53 -7.98 0.85 -8.12
N GLY A 54 -8.86 -0.12 -8.37
CA GLY A 54 -8.64 -1.11 -9.44
C GLY A 54 -7.68 -2.25 -9.09
N PHE A 55 -7.40 -2.48 -7.80
CA PHE A 55 -6.57 -3.61 -7.35
C PHE A 55 -7.01 -4.95 -7.98
N ASP A 56 -6.09 -5.61 -8.68
CA ASP A 56 -6.22 -6.96 -9.20
C ASP A 56 -5.25 -7.90 -8.44
N PRO A 57 -5.74 -8.95 -7.75
CA PRO A 57 -4.87 -9.93 -7.08
C PRO A 57 -3.89 -10.62 -8.03
N VAL A 58 -4.21 -10.79 -9.32
CA VAL A 58 -3.33 -11.45 -10.30
C VAL A 58 -2.06 -10.63 -10.55
N GLU A 59 -2.15 -9.29 -10.50
CA GLU A 59 -0.97 -8.42 -10.60
C GLU A 59 -0.06 -8.58 -9.39
N LEU A 60 -0.62 -8.82 -8.19
CA LEU A 60 0.16 -9.08 -6.98
C LEU A 60 0.87 -10.44 -7.06
N ASP A 61 0.17 -11.48 -7.49
CA ASP A 61 0.75 -12.81 -7.74
C ASP A 61 1.91 -12.74 -8.75
N THR A 62 1.71 -11.96 -9.82
CA THR A 62 2.73 -11.74 -10.85
C THR A 62 3.94 -11.01 -10.27
N ALA A 63 3.75 -10.01 -9.42
CA ALA A 63 4.83 -9.28 -8.77
C ALA A 63 5.68 -10.18 -7.85
N PHE A 64 5.06 -11.09 -7.10
CA PHE A 64 5.79 -12.09 -6.31
C PHE A 64 6.53 -13.09 -7.21
N THR A 65 5.86 -13.65 -8.21
CA THR A 65 6.44 -14.71 -9.06
C THR A 65 7.60 -14.19 -9.91
N SER A 66 7.55 -12.93 -10.34
CA SER A 66 8.63 -12.27 -11.09
C SER A 66 9.78 -11.76 -10.20
N GLY A 67 9.61 -11.73 -8.87
CA GLY A 67 10.57 -11.14 -7.94
C GLY A 67 10.58 -9.61 -7.92
N ALA A 68 9.57 -8.96 -8.52
CA ALA A 68 9.38 -7.52 -8.42
C ALA A 68 8.99 -7.09 -6.99
N LEU A 69 8.35 -7.98 -6.25
CA LEU A 69 8.16 -7.92 -4.80
C LEU A 69 8.73 -9.20 -4.17
N VAL A 70 9.29 -9.07 -2.97
CA VAL A 70 9.96 -10.15 -2.21
C VAL A 70 9.41 -10.26 -0.79
#